data_AF-A0AAJ1VUP5-F1
#
_entry.id   AF-A0AAJ1VUP5-F1
#
_cell.length_a   1.000
_cell.length_b   1.000
_cell.length_c   1.000
_cell.angle_alpha   90.00
_cell.angle_beta   90.00
_cell.angle_gamma   90.00
#
_symmetry.space_group_name_H-M   'P 1'
#
loop_
_entity.id
_entity.type
_entity.pdbx_description
1 polymer ?
#
loop_
_entity_poly.entity_id
_entity_poly.type
_entity_poly.pdbx_seq_one_letter_code
_entity_poly.pdbx_strand_id
1 'polypeptide(L)' 'MNTQQHFLKFEAVLAHCEQRLTEPSLQAAMKYGRAMEFFDSRNKLSQSGELLAEILLPKHA' A
#
# COMPACT_ATOMS: atom_id res chain seq x y z
N MET A 1 2.34 14.65 -11.20
CA MET A 1 3.03 13.56 -10.45
C MET A 1 3.19 12.37 -11.39
N ASN A 2 4.33 11.70 -11.34
CA ASN A 2 4.67 10.59 -12.25
C ASN A 2 3.82 9.35 -11.87
N THR A 3 3.01 8.84 -12.80
CA THR A 3 2.14 7.67 -12.64
C THR A 3 2.91 6.44 -12.16
N GLN A 4 4.19 6.33 -12.54
CA GLN A 4 5.09 5.26 -12.08
C GLN A 4 5.35 5.33 -10.57
N GLN A 5 5.50 6.53 -10.00
CA GLN A 5 5.72 6.69 -8.56
C GLN A 5 4.49 6.29 -7.76
N HIS A 6 3.28 6.61 -8.24
CA HIS A 6 2.04 6.16 -7.59
C HIS A 6 1.92 4.64 -7.60
N PHE A 7 2.26 4.00 -8.73
CA PHE A 7 2.24 2.55 -8.84
C PHE A 7 3.22 1.89 -7.87
N LEU A 8 4.48 2.35 -7.83
CA LEU A 8 5.50 1.81 -6.92
C LEU A 8 5.10 1.94 -5.45
N LYS A 9 4.58 3.10 -5.05
CA LYS A 9 4.08 3.33 -3.70
C LYS A 9 2.91 2.41 -3.34
N PHE A 10 1.97 2.25 -4.26
CA PHE A 10 0.82 1.37 -4.08
C PHE A 10 1.28 -0.07 -3.88
N GLU A 11 2.17 -0.56 -4.75
CA GLU A 11 2.74 -1.91 -4.67
C GLU A 11 3.50 -2.14 -3.34
N ALA A 12 4.30 -1.17 -2.89
CA ALA A 12 5.02 -1.29 -1.62
C ALA A 12 4.07 -1.44 -0.42
N VAL A 13 3.00 -0.65 -0.39
CA VAL A 13 1.98 -0.74 0.67
C VAL A 13 1.19 -2.04 0.56
N LEU A 14 0.89 -2.51 -0.66
CA LEU A 14 0.19 -3.77 -0.88
C LEU A 14 1.04 -4.96 -0.41
N ALA A 15 2.31 -5.00 -0.77
CA ALA A 15 3.26 -6.02 -0.32
C ALA A 15 3.40 -6.01 1.21
N HIS A 16 3.43 -4.82 1.83
CA HIS A 16 3.41 -4.72 3.29
C HIS A 16 2.14 -5.33 3.90
N CYS A 17 0.97 -5.11 3.28
CA CYS A 17 -0.28 -5.72 3.73
C CYS A 17 -0.24 -7.24 3.60
N GLU A 18 0.29 -7.77 2.50
CA GLU A 18 0.44 -9.21 2.29
C GLU A 18 1.32 -9.87 3.37
N GLN A 19 2.42 -9.23 3.75
CA GLN A 19 3.33 -9.73 4.79
C GLN A 19 2.69 -9.83 6.19
N ARG A 20 1.57 -9.14 6.43
CA ARG A 20 0.83 -9.19 7.71
C ARG A 20 -0.18 -10.32 7.78
N LEU A 21 -0.37 -11.08 6.69
CA LEU A 21 -1.37 -12.13 6.60
C LEU A 21 -0.73 -13.52 6.74
N THR A 22 -1.43 -14.41 7.45
CA THR A 22 -1.04 -15.83 7.56
C THR A 22 -1.26 -16.58 6.24
N GLU A 23 -2.32 -16.22 5.50
CA GLU A 23 -2.63 -16.74 4.18
C GLU A 23 -2.71 -15.57 3.18
N PRO A 24 -1.59 -15.19 2.56
CA PRO A 24 -1.53 -14.03 1.69
C PRO A 24 -2.30 -14.27 0.39
N SER A 25 -3.16 -13.32 0.04
CA SER A 25 -3.76 -13.20 -1.29
C SER A 25 -4.03 -11.73 -1.56
N LEU A 26 -4.07 -11.35 -2.84
CA LEU A 26 -4.36 -9.98 -3.26
C LEU A 26 -5.65 -9.46 -2.62
N GLN A 27 -6.71 -10.28 -2.60
CA GLN A 27 -8.00 -9.90 -2.02
C GLN A 27 -7.90 -9.68 -0.50
N ALA A 28 -7.21 -10.57 0.21
CA ALA A 28 -7.03 -10.45 1.66
C ALA A 28 -6.17 -9.23 2.02
N ALA A 29 -5.11 -8.95 1.26
CA ALA A 29 -4.24 -7.80 1.47
C ALA A 29 -4.94 -6.48 1.18
N MET A 30 -5.73 -6.42 0.10
CA MET A 30 -6.57 -5.25 -0.19
C MET A 30 -7.64 -5.03 0.89
N LYS A 31 -8.23 -6.10 1.43
CA LYS A 31 -9.20 -6.01 2.53
C LYS A 31 -8.54 -5.51 3.81
N TYR A 32 -7.38 -6.06 4.16
CA TYR A 32 -6.59 -5.62 5.31
C TYR A 32 -6.16 -4.16 5.17
N GLY A 33 -5.58 -3.78 4.02
CA GLY A 33 -5.15 -2.40 3.76
C GLY A 33 -6.29 -1.40 3.82
N ARG A 34 -7.51 -1.76 3.38
CA ARG A 34 -8.71 -0.93 3.59
C ARG A 34 -9.09 -0.81 5.07
N ALA A 35 -9.04 -1.91 5.82
CA ALA A 35 -9.36 -1.89 7.25
C ALA A 35 -8.38 -1.04 8.06
N MET A 36 -7.12 -0.97 7.61
CA MET A 36 -6.07 -0.09 8.16
C MET A 36 -6.07 1.32 7.55
N GLU A 37 -7.09 1.64 6.75
CA GLU A 37 -7.24 2.91 6.04
C GLU A 37 -6.11 3.27 5.07
N PHE A 38 -5.24 2.34 4.67
CA PHE A 38 -4.17 2.60 3.70
C PHE A 38 -4.69 2.76 2.27
N PHE A 39 -5.79 2.08 1.93
CA PHE A 39 -6.45 2.17 0.63
C PHE A 39 -7.84 2.78 0.73
N ASP A 40 -8.20 3.66 -0.21
CA ASP A 40 -9.54 4.21 -0.35
C ASP A 40 -10.50 3.21 -1.06
N SER A 41 -11.78 3.59 -1.13
CA SER A 41 -12.82 2.79 -1.80
C SER A 41 -12.61 2.63 -3.32
N ARG A 42 -11.71 3.41 -3.92
CA ARG A 42 -11.38 3.40 -5.36
C ARG A 42 -10.05 2.70 -5.64
N ASN A 43 -9.50 1.96 -4.67
CA ASN A 43 -8.20 1.30 -4.75
C ASN A 43 -7.04 2.29 -4.99
N LYS A 44 -7.11 3.49 -4.40
CA LYS A 44 -5.98 4.43 -4.35
C LYS A 44 -5.38 4.45 -2.95
N LEU A 45 -4.14 4.89 -2.83
CA LEU A 45 -3.59 5.21 -1.52
C LEU A 45 -4.39 6.35 -0.89
N SER A 46 -4.76 6.18 0.37
CA SER A 46 -5.22 7.25 1.23
C SER A 46 -4.02 8.12 1.68
N GLN A 47 -4.27 9.13 2.51
CA GLN A 47 -3.20 9.89 3.14
C GLN A 47 -2.31 9.02 4.05
N SER A 48 -2.87 8.10 4.83
CA SER A 48 -2.09 7.21 5.69
C SER A 48 -1.31 6.17 4.86
N GLY A 49 -1.89 5.70 3.76
CA GLY A 49 -1.20 4.83 2.80
C GLY A 49 -0.01 5.52 2.13
N GLU A 50 -0.14 6.80 1.73
CA GLU A 50 0.97 7.59 1.20
C GLU A 50 2.10 7.77 2.22
N LEU A 51 1.77 8.04 3.49
CA LEU A 51 2.78 8.13 4.55
C LEU A 51 3.50 6.79 4.78
N LEU A 52 2.76 5.68 4.79
CA LEU A 52 3.36 4.36 4.89
C LEU A 52 4.27 4.05 3.69
N ALA A 53 3.86 4.43 2.48
CA ALA A 53 4.67 4.24 1.29
C ALA A 53 6.00 5.00 1.36
N GLU A 54 6.01 6.21 1.90
CA GLU A 54 7.25 7.00 2.09
C GLU A 54 8.18 6.39 3.16
N ILE A 55 7.63 5.67 4.15
CA ILE A 55 8.41 4.92 5.14
C ILE A 55 9.01 3.65 4.51
N LEU A 56 8.24 2.94 3.68
CA LEU A 56 8.64 1.68 3.05
C LEU A 56 9.60 1.86 1.87
N LEU A 57 9.43 2.96 1.12
CA LEU A 57 10.29 3.35 0.00
C LEU A 57 11.06 4.62 0.38
N PRO A 58 12.07 4.53 1.26
CA PRO A 58 12.90 5.67 1.58
C PRO A 58 13.51 6.22 0.28
N LYS A 59 13.36 7.53 0.06
CA LYS A 59 13.66 8.15 -1.23
C LYS A 59 15.11 8.03 -1.69
N HIS A 60 16.05 7.57 -0.87
CA HIS A 60 17.48 7.53 -1.19
C HIS A 60 18.14 6.24 -0.68
N ALA A 61 18.79 5.52 -1.60
CA ALA A 61 20.02 4.77 -1.38
C ALA A 61 21.03 5.23 -2.43
#